data_AF-A0A3C1ST43-F1
#
_entry.id   AF-A0A3C1ST43-F1
#
_cell.length_a   1.000
_cell.length_b   1.000
_cell.length_c   1.000
_cell.angle_alpha   90.00
_cell.angle_beta   90.00
_cell.angle_gamma   90.00
#
_symmetry.space_group_name_H-M   'P 1'
#
loop_
_entity.id
_entity.type
_entity.pdbx_description
1 polymer ?
#
loop_
_entity_poly.entity_id
_entity_poly.type
_entity_poly.pdbx_seq_one_letter_code
_entity_poly.pdbx_strand_id
1 'polypeptide(L)'
;MKKSLLGAAILLGGLLSAPAVMAYGGAHEYWETRYSDRKWNGSRHHSERIHHLRAKLDRSQDERRRVEWAYNQARSRGDWPTVRFQEARLNRLDREIHRYRYELRRAYEQARRDRYRHEVWSDEYSYRYN
;
A
#
# COMPACT_ATOMS: atom_id res chain seq x y z
N MET A 1 -49.51 -7.03 -14.95
CA MET A 1 -50.27 -7.07 -13.68
C MET A 1 -49.27 -7.06 -12.52
N LYS A 2 -49.51 -6.21 -11.52
CA LYS A 2 -48.64 -5.94 -10.37
C LYS A 2 -48.86 -6.94 -9.23
N LYS A 3 -47.80 -7.36 -8.53
CA LYS A 3 -47.77 -7.81 -7.11
C LYS A 3 -46.38 -7.46 -6.56
N SER A 4 -46.18 -6.28 -5.94
CA SER A 4 -46.13 -6.02 -4.48
C SER A 4 -45.27 -7.05 -3.71
N LEU A 5 -44.03 -6.72 -3.29
CA LEU A 5 -43.59 -5.94 -2.11
C LEU A 5 -43.18 -6.88 -0.94
N LEU A 6 -41.92 -6.68 -0.49
CA LEU A 6 -41.40 -6.74 0.90
C LEU A 6 -41.66 -8.04 1.69
N GLY A 7 -40.65 -8.76 2.15
CA GLY A 7 -39.70 -8.30 3.16
C GLY A 7 -40.08 -8.92 4.51
N ALA A 8 -39.31 -9.88 5.00
CA ALA A 8 -39.33 -10.31 6.40
C ALA A 8 -38.03 -11.05 6.73
N ALA A 9 -37.16 -10.35 7.45
CA ALA A 9 -36.04 -10.93 8.15
C ALA A 9 -36.57 -11.86 9.25
N ILE A 10 -36.05 -13.08 9.31
CA ILE A 10 -36.19 -13.96 10.47
C ILE A 10 -34.78 -14.26 10.96
N LEU A 11 -34.32 -13.38 11.84
CA LEU A 11 -33.38 -13.70 12.91
C LEU A 11 -34.07 -14.73 13.82
N LEU A 12 -33.42 -15.84 14.17
CA LEU A 12 -33.62 -16.59 15.42
C LEU A 12 -32.68 -17.80 15.44
N GLY A 13 -31.92 -17.95 16.52
CA GLY A 13 -31.18 -19.17 16.80
C GLY A 13 -29.94 -19.01 17.67
N GLY A 14 -30.06 -18.25 18.77
CA GLY A 14 -29.04 -18.26 19.81
C GLY A 14 -29.03 -19.61 20.53
N LEU A 15 -27.84 -20.18 20.72
CA LEU A 15 -27.62 -21.28 21.64
C LEU A 15 -26.40 -20.95 22.50
N LEU A 16 -26.69 -20.66 23.76
CA LEU A 16 -25.76 -20.50 24.86
C LEU A 16 -24.98 -21.80 25.09
N SER A 17 -23.66 -21.68 25.30
CA SER A 17 -22.97 -22.48 26.31
C SER A 17 -21.62 -21.86 26.71
N ALA A 18 -21.66 -21.17 27.86
CA ALA A 18 -20.66 -20.99 28.91
C ALA A 18 -19.23 -20.47 28.60
N PRO A 19 -18.78 -19.38 29.25
CA PRO A 19 -17.36 -19.16 29.48
C PRO A 19 -16.89 -20.07 30.61
N ALA A 20 -16.11 -21.09 30.29
CA ALA A 20 -15.28 -21.76 31.29
C ALA A 20 -14.21 -20.76 31.73
N VAL A 21 -14.47 -20.11 32.87
CA VAL A 21 -13.45 -19.48 33.70
C VAL A 21 -12.49 -20.59 34.14
N MET A 22 -11.39 -20.75 33.41
CA MET A 22 -10.19 -21.36 33.96
C MET A 22 -9.24 -20.24 34.35
N ALA A 23 -9.39 -19.82 35.60
CA ALA A 23 -8.33 -19.16 36.32
C ALA A 23 -7.23 -20.21 36.59
N TYR A 24 -6.15 -20.17 35.83
CA TYR A 24 -4.85 -20.62 36.29
C TYR A 24 -3.98 -19.39 36.44
N GLY A 25 -3.84 -18.96 37.69
CA GLY A 25 -2.78 -18.07 38.10
C GLY A 25 -1.44 -18.78 37.89
N GLY A 26 -0.62 -18.21 37.03
CA GLY A 26 0.80 -18.48 36.95
C GLY A 26 1.46 -17.13 36.80
N ALA A 27 1.99 -16.60 37.90
CA ALA A 27 2.82 -15.41 37.89
C ALA A 27 3.99 -15.64 36.92
N HIS A 28 4.02 -14.89 35.82
CA HIS A 28 5.20 -14.73 34.99
C HIS A 28 5.29 -13.27 34.56
N GLU A 29 6.11 -12.54 35.32
CA GLU A 29 7.02 -11.50 34.85
C GLU A 29 6.60 -10.66 33.65
N TYR A 30 5.96 -9.53 33.97
CA TYR A 30 5.74 -8.39 33.08
C TYR A 30 7.07 -7.70 32.72
N TRP A 31 7.82 -8.21 31.76
CA TRP A 31 8.85 -7.40 31.09
C TRP A 31 9.12 -7.72 29.61
N GLU A 32 8.54 -8.78 29.03
CA GLU A 32 8.82 -9.16 27.64
C GLU A 32 7.56 -9.17 26.76
N THR A 33 7.07 -8.00 26.34
CA THR A 33 6.14 -7.92 25.19
C THR A 33 6.03 -6.54 24.55
N ARG A 34 6.79 -5.53 25.01
CA ARG A 34 6.75 -4.17 24.42
C ARG A 34 7.75 -3.94 23.28
N TYR A 35 8.63 -4.90 22.98
CA TYR A 35 9.66 -4.74 21.96
C TYR A 35 9.28 -5.28 20.57
N SER A 36 8.17 -6.02 20.43
CA SER A 36 7.72 -6.60 19.15
C SER A 36 6.78 -5.67 18.35
N ASP A 37 5.96 -4.84 19.00
CA ASP A 37 4.97 -4.01 18.30
C ASP A 37 5.59 -2.84 17.52
N ARG A 38 6.72 -2.30 18.00
CA ARG A 38 7.44 -1.24 17.28
C ARG A 38 8.12 -1.74 16.01
N LYS A 39 8.55 -3.02 15.99
CA LYS A 39 9.18 -3.69 14.83
C LYS A 39 8.20 -3.82 13.66
N TRP A 40 6.91 -3.99 13.95
CA TRP A 40 5.87 -4.16 12.92
C TRP A 40 5.48 -2.84 12.23
N ASN A 41 5.41 -1.73 12.97
CA ASN A 41 4.87 -0.47 12.43
C ASN A 41 5.81 0.24 11.44
N GLY A 42 7.14 0.22 11.66
CA GLY A 42 8.09 0.87 10.75
C GLY A 42 8.19 0.17 9.39
N SER A 43 8.33 -1.16 9.41
CA SER A 43 8.40 -1.99 8.19
C SER A 43 7.11 -1.90 7.35
N ARG A 44 5.95 -1.96 8.02
CA ARG A 44 4.64 -1.85 7.38
C ARG A 44 4.47 -0.52 6.63
N HIS A 45 4.85 0.59 7.24
CA HIS A 45 4.75 1.92 6.62
C HIS A 45 5.59 2.05 5.34
N HIS A 46 6.83 1.52 5.32
CA HIS A 46 7.63 1.51 4.09
C HIS A 46 6.99 0.66 3.00
N SER A 47 6.47 -0.52 3.35
CA SER A 47 5.84 -1.42 2.40
C SER A 47 4.59 -0.80 1.77
N GLU A 48 3.70 -0.20 2.58
CA GLU A 48 2.48 0.47 2.12
C GLU A 48 2.81 1.61 1.16
N ARG A 49 3.80 2.45 1.50
CA ARG A 49 4.26 3.54 0.62
C ARG A 49 4.82 3.02 -0.70
N ILE A 50 5.63 1.97 -0.68
CA ILE A 50 6.22 1.35 -1.88
C ILE A 50 5.12 0.77 -2.78
N HIS A 51 4.16 0.05 -2.21
CA HIS A 51 3.02 -0.51 -2.96
C HIS A 51 2.17 0.60 -3.59
N HIS A 52 1.88 1.65 -2.84
CA HIS A 52 1.13 2.80 -3.34
C HIS A 52 1.86 3.50 -4.51
N LEU A 53 3.18 3.71 -4.40
CA LEU A 53 3.97 4.30 -5.48
C LEU A 53 4.03 3.41 -6.73
N ARG A 54 4.14 2.08 -6.56
CA ARG A 54 4.04 1.12 -7.67
C ARG A 54 2.69 1.23 -8.37
N ALA A 55 1.60 1.19 -7.62
CA ALA A 55 0.25 1.29 -8.19
C ALA A 55 0.06 2.62 -8.96
N LYS A 56 0.59 3.74 -8.46
CA LYS A 56 0.58 5.01 -9.20
C LYS A 56 1.40 4.96 -10.48
N LEU A 57 2.61 4.41 -10.41
CA LEU A 57 3.49 4.26 -11.57
C LEU A 57 2.84 3.42 -12.66
N ASP A 58 2.25 2.28 -12.30
CA ASP A 58 1.60 1.36 -13.23
C ASP A 58 0.40 2.06 -13.90
N ARG A 59 -0.49 2.69 -13.12
CA ARG A 59 -1.61 3.47 -13.66
C ARG A 59 -1.16 4.57 -14.62
N SER A 60 -0.10 5.30 -14.29
CA SER A 60 0.42 6.35 -15.18
C SER A 60 1.03 5.78 -16.46
N GLN A 61 1.68 4.62 -16.40
CA GLN A 61 2.20 3.94 -17.59
C GLN A 61 1.06 3.40 -18.48
N ASP A 62 0.02 2.83 -17.88
CA ASP A 62 -1.18 2.38 -18.59
C ASP A 62 -1.86 3.56 -19.30
N GLU A 63 -2.01 4.68 -18.59
CA GLU A 63 -2.56 5.90 -19.16
C GLU A 63 -1.71 6.43 -20.31
N ARG A 64 -0.38 6.44 -20.15
CA ARG A 64 0.55 6.86 -21.20
C ARG A 64 0.35 6.03 -22.47
N ARG A 65 0.22 4.70 -22.36
CA ARG A 65 -0.04 3.82 -23.51
C ARG A 65 -1.36 4.14 -24.21
N ARG A 66 -2.41 4.44 -23.44
CA ARG A 66 -3.71 4.86 -24.00
C ARG A 66 -3.63 6.19 -24.74
N VAL A 67 -2.94 7.17 -24.15
CA VAL A 67 -2.75 8.50 -24.75
C VAL A 67 -1.87 8.41 -26.00
N GLU A 68 -0.82 7.59 -25.99
CA GLU A 68 0.05 7.35 -27.14
C GLU A 68 -0.71 6.75 -28.31
N TRP A 69 -1.60 5.79 -28.04
CA TRP A 69 -2.51 5.27 -29.06
C TRP A 69 -3.41 6.37 -29.65
N ALA A 70 -4.01 7.21 -28.80
CA ALA A 70 -4.87 8.31 -29.25
C ALA A 70 -4.09 9.38 -30.05
N TYR A 71 -2.86 9.69 -29.64
CA TYR A 71 -1.95 10.57 -30.38
C TYR A 71 -1.67 10.02 -31.79
N ASN A 72 -1.33 8.73 -31.89
CA ASN A 72 -1.03 8.09 -33.17
C ASN A 72 -2.26 8.04 -34.09
N GLN A 73 -3.45 7.79 -33.53
CA GLN A 73 -4.72 7.86 -34.28
C GLN A 73 -5.05 9.28 -34.77
N ALA A 74 -4.83 10.30 -33.95
CA ALA A 74 -5.05 11.69 -34.37
C ALA A 74 -4.05 12.09 -35.47
N ARG A 75 -2.79 11.69 -35.33
CA ARG A 75 -1.74 11.95 -36.31
C ARG A 75 -2.02 11.29 -37.65
N SER A 76 -2.48 10.04 -37.67
CA SER A 76 -2.82 9.35 -38.94
C SER A 76 -4.02 9.97 -39.66
N ARG A 77 -4.93 10.61 -38.92
CA ARG A 77 -6.09 11.34 -39.46
C ARG A 77 -5.81 12.80 -39.82
N GLY A 78 -4.62 13.32 -39.51
CA GLY A 78 -4.29 14.74 -39.70
C GLY A 78 -4.99 15.70 -38.73
N ASP A 79 -5.52 15.22 -37.61
CA ASP A 79 -6.18 16.05 -36.59
C ASP A 79 -5.14 16.73 -35.68
N TRP A 80 -4.54 17.80 -36.19
CA TRP A 80 -3.47 18.54 -35.51
C TRP A 80 -3.87 19.17 -34.16
N PRO A 81 -5.10 19.70 -33.97
CA PRO A 81 -5.56 20.10 -32.64
C PRO A 81 -5.48 18.97 -31.61
N THR A 82 -6.00 17.78 -31.94
CA THR A 82 -5.95 16.63 -31.03
C THR A 82 -4.51 16.15 -30.81
N VAL A 83 -3.67 16.15 -31.84
CA VAL A 83 -2.23 15.81 -31.72
C VAL A 83 -1.56 16.68 -30.65
N ARG A 84 -1.70 18.01 -30.72
CA ARG A 84 -1.10 18.94 -29.75
C ARG A 84 -1.64 18.72 -28.33
N PHE A 85 -2.94 18.45 -28.21
CA PHE A 85 -3.55 18.15 -26.92
C PHE A 85 -2.98 16.86 -26.29
N GLN A 86 -2.92 15.78 -27.06
CA GLN A 86 -2.38 14.50 -26.57
C GLN A 86 -0.87 14.58 -26.31
N GLU A 87 -0.11 15.35 -27.10
CA GLU A 87 1.31 15.60 -26.87
C GLU A 87 1.57 16.29 -25.52
N ALA A 88 0.82 17.34 -25.20
CA ALA A 88 0.90 17.99 -23.90
C ALA A 88 0.58 17.02 -22.75
N ARG A 89 -0.39 16.13 -22.97
CA ARG A 89 -0.79 15.10 -22.00
C ARG A 89 0.29 14.03 -21.81
N LEU A 90 0.94 13.58 -22.89
CA LEU A 90 2.09 12.67 -22.83
C LEU A 90 3.25 13.30 -22.05
N ASN A 91 3.61 14.54 -22.35
CA ASN A 91 4.67 15.27 -21.65
C ASN A 91 4.41 15.36 -20.14
N ARG A 92 3.16 15.57 -19.74
CA ARG A 92 2.77 15.56 -18.31
C ARG A 92 2.93 14.17 -17.70
N LEU A 93 2.43 13.12 -18.37
CA LEU A 93 2.53 11.74 -17.89
C LEU A 93 3.99 11.29 -17.77
N ASP A 94 4.86 11.67 -18.71
CA ASP A 94 6.29 11.34 -18.65
C ASP A 94 6.96 11.96 -17.42
N ARG A 95 6.62 13.21 -17.09
CA ARG A 95 7.11 13.88 -15.86
C ARG A 95 6.60 13.19 -14.60
N GLU A 96 5.33 12.79 -14.57
CA GLU A 96 4.73 12.06 -13.44
C GLU A 96 5.38 10.69 -13.26
N ILE A 97 5.53 9.92 -14.34
CA ILE A 97 6.21 8.62 -14.35
C ILE A 97 7.65 8.75 -13.86
N HIS A 98 8.38 9.76 -14.34
CA HIS A 98 9.75 10.02 -13.91
C HIS A 98 9.81 10.32 -12.40
N ARG A 99 8.91 11.18 -11.89
CA ARG A 99 8.81 11.49 -10.47
C ARG A 99 8.50 10.25 -9.64
N TYR A 100 7.52 9.43 -10.04
CA TYR A 100 7.19 8.21 -9.30
C TYR A 100 8.33 7.19 -9.31
N ARG A 101 9.06 7.04 -10.42
CA ARG A 101 10.27 6.20 -10.47
C ARG A 101 11.33 6.68 -9.48
N TYR A 102 11.57 7.99 -9.44
CA TYR A 102 12.51 8.60 -8.51
C TYR A 102 12.07 8.38 -7.04
N GLU A 103 10.81 8.67 -6.72
CA GLU A 103 10.26 8.50 -5.38
C GLU A 103 10.27 7.04 -4.93
N LEU A 104 9.97 6.11 -5.85
CA LEU A 104 10.02 4.68 -5.58
C LEU A 104 11.45 4.23 -5.24
N ARG A 105 12.44 4.66 -6.03
CA ARG A 105 13.85 4.40 -5.75
C ARG A 105 14.26 4.95 -4.38
N ARG A 106 13.89 6.20 -4.09
CA ARG A 106 14.16 6.84 -2.79
C ARG A 106 13.51 6.08 -1.64
N ALA A 107 12.29 5.58 -1.82
CA ALA A 107 11.59 4.79 -0.81
C ALA A 107 12.29 3.46 -0.52
N TYR A 108 12.83 2.78 -1.54
CA TYR A 108 13.66 1.58 -1.35
C TYR A 108 14.97 1.89 -0.62
N GLU A 109 15.67 2.94 -1.03
CA GLU A 109 16.93 3.35 -0.38
C GLU A 109 16.69 3.72 1.09
N GLN A 110 15.59 4.40 1.39
CA GLN A 110 15.21 4.73 2.76
C GLN A 110 14.88 3.48 3.58
N ALA A 111 14.03 2.59 3.06
CA ALA A 111 13.68 1.35 3.75
C ALA A 111 14.92 0.47 4.02
N ARG A 112 15.89 0.47 3.10
CA ARG A 112 17.18 -0.22 3.27
C ARG A 112 18.03 0.43 4.36
N ARG A 113 18.17 1.75 4.38
CA ARG A 113 18.94 2.48 5.42
C ARG A 113 18.34 2.30 6.80
N ASP A 114 17.02 2.38 6.91
CA ASP A 114 16.32 2.25 8.20
C ASP A 114 16.48 0.82 8.75
N ARG A 115 16.52 -0.20 7.88
CA ARG A 115 16.87 -1.57 8.26
C ARG A 115 18.32 -1.69 8.78
N TYR A 116 19.31 -1.18 8.04
CA TYR A 116 20.71 -1.25 8.48
C TYR A 116 20.98 -0.48 9.78
N ARG A 117 20.37 0.70 9.96
CA ARG A 117 20.51 1.46 11.21
C ARG A 117 19.98 0.66 12.41
N HIS A 118 18.93 -0.13 12.20
CA HIS A 118 18.39 -0.99 13.24
C HIS A 118 19.31 -2.18 13.57
N GLU A 119 19.89 -2.81 12.55
CA GLU A 119 20.86 -3.91 12.73
C GLU A 119 22.10 -3.43 13.52
N VAL A 120 22.69 -2.30 13.12
CA VAL A 120 23.84 -1.70 13.84
C VAL A 120 23.51 -1.38 15.31
N TRP A 121 22.32 -0.82 15.58
CA TRP A 121 21.90 -0.52 16.95
C TRP A 121 21.68 -1.80 17.78
N SER A 122 21.13 -2.85 17.18
CA SER A 122 20.95 -4.16 17.83
C SER A 122 22.28 -4.80 18.17
N ASP A 123 23.24 -4.76 17.25
CA ASP A 123 24.57 -5.33 17.44
C ASP A 123 25.32 -4.57 18.54
N GLU A 124 25.35 -3.23 18.49
CA GLU A 124 26.07 -2.39 19.47
C GLU A 124 25.52 -2.54 20.90
N TYR A 125 24.21 -2.71 21.08
CA TYR A 125 23.62 -2.97 22.40
C TYR A 125 23.82 -4.42 22.87
N SER A 126 23.82 -5.41 21.96
CA SER A 126 24.05 -6.81 22.32
C SER A 126 25.46 -7.07 22.86
N TYR A 127 26.45 -6.28 22.46
CA TYR A 127 27.83 -6.36 22.96
C TYR A 127 28.04 -5.68 24.31
N ARG A 128 27.12 -4.82 24.77
CA ARG A 128 27.30 -4.04 26.01
C ARG A 128 26.66 -4.69 27.24
N TYR A 129 25.85 -5.72 27.05
CA TYR A 129 25.08 -6.40 28.10
C TYR A 129 25.24 -7.94 28.08
N ASN A 130 26.20 -8.46 27.32
CA ASN A 130 26.74 -9.82 27.44
C ASN A 130 28.16 -9.74 28.01
#